data_AF-A0A382YF72-F1
#
_entry.id   AF-A0A382YF72-F1
#
_cell.length_a   1.000
_cell.length_b   1.000
_cell.length_c   1.000
_cell.angle_alpha   90.00
_cell.angle_beta   90.00
_cell.angle_gamma   90.00
#
_symmetry.space_group_name_H-M   'P 1'
#
loop_
_entity.id
_entity.type
_entity.pdbx_description
1 polymer ?
#
loop_
_entity_poly.entity_id
_entity_poly.type
_entity_poly.pdbx_seq_one_letter_code
_entity_poly.pdbx_strand_id
1 'polypeptide(L)'
;MVRKFAENSNLDLSDMELIEEETIERVNRTDYHFKFKGNNKHEDTVGEAKRTFEFKVHGNYIGNLSTRLQLPESWEREYKKRTLYDIIRVFSFFFVFIILGILGIRYLLQLIKENKPNWKFVFYFAIVLFILGLINNINYTNLLWDYGTEKPLNIFIFQVIFGSIVGLIGTSIFFSVLILAIHLAWPNFFSAFNRENRMIYLKDAFVAFLFTIGIWNIFGFINTLITVYHPTYIRPQIFDVPWIDSYFPLLYILTEKTVFST
;
A
#
# COMPACT_ATOMS: atom_id res chain seq x y z
N MET A 1 28.62 -23.31 -0.64
CA MET A 1 28.24 -22.05 0.05
C MET A 1 26.77 -22.03 0.42
N VAL A 2 25.85 -22.20 -0.55
CA VAL A 2 24.38 -22.22 -0.31
C VAL A 2 23.96 -23.20 0.79
N ARG A 3 24.42 -24.47 0.74
CA ARG A 3 24.12 -25.47 1.78
C ARG A 3 24.53 -25.02 3.20
N LYS A 4 25.74 -24.46 3.35
CA LYS A 4 26.23 -23.91 4.63
C LYS A 4 25.37 -22.75 5.14
N PHE A 5 24.90 -21.89 4.24
CA PHE A 5 24.00 -20.80 4.63
C PHE A 5 22.63 -21.30 5.05
N ALA A 6 22.09 -22.31 4.35
CA ALA A 6 20.83 -22.93 4.69
C ALA A 6 20.87 -23.58 6.08
N GLU A 7 21.92 -24.36 6.36
CA GLU A 7 22.18 -24.94 7.69
C GLU A 7 22.24 -23.86 8.78
N ASN A 8 22.99 -22.78 8.56
CA ASN A 8 23.08 -21.67 9.52
C ASN A 8 21.76 -20.89 9.71
N SER A 9 20.87 -20.93 8.71
CA SER A 9 19.59 -20.22 8.70
C SER A 9 18.41 -21.14 9.06
N ASN A 10 18.70 -22.37 9.52
CA ASN A 10 17.71 -23.37 9.89
C ASN A 10 16.73 -23.71 8.75
N LEU A 11 17.21 -23.66 7.50
CA LEU A 11 16.48 -24.04 6.30
C LEU A 11 16.78 -25.48 5.94
N ASP A 12 15.75 -26.31 5.89
CA ASP A 12 15.91 -27.69 5.45
C ASP A 12 16.01 -27.76 3.92
N LEU A 13 17.17 -28.21 3.44
CA LEU A 13 17.40 -28.56 2.04
C LEU A 13 17.57 -30.07 1.86
N SER A 14 17.39 -30.86 2.92
CA SER A 14 17.28 -32.31 2.81
C SER A 14 16.03 -32.65 2.00
N ASP A 15 16.04 -33.77 1.27
CA ASP A 15 14.89 -34.14 0.43
C ASP A 15 14.44 -33.07 -0.60
N MET A 16 15.36 -32.18 -1.00
CA MET A 16 15.17 -31.25 -2.10
C MET A 16 16.04 -31.60 -3.30
N GLU A 17 15.48 -31.42 -4.49
CA GLU A 17 16.14 -31.59 -5.77
C GLU A 17 16.59 -30.22 -6.31
N LEU A 18 17.84 -30.12 -6.79
CA LEU A 18 18.33 -28.94 -7.50
C LEU A 18 17.76 -28.96 -8.93
N ILE A 19 16.86 -28.04 -9.23
CA ILE A 19 16.14 -27.98 -10.51
C ILE A 19 16.69 -26.92 -11.47
N GLU A 20 17.43 -25.94 -10.96
CA GLU A 20 17.97 -24.84 -11.75
C GLU A 20 19.32 -24.43 -11.15
N GLU A 21 20.34 -24.38 -12.00
CA GLU A 21 21.67 -23.87 -11.70
C GLU A 21 22.11 -23.00 -12.87
N GLU A 22 22.24 -21.70 -12.62
CA GLU A 22 22.61 -20.71 -13.62
C GLU A 22 23.81 -19.91 -13.13
N THR A 23 24.78 -19.69 -14.01
CA THR A 23 25.95 -18.84 -13.78
C THR A 23 25.82 -17.60 -14.65
N ILE A 24 25.88 -16.42 -14.03
CA ILE A 24 25.68 -15.13 -14.68
C ILE A 24 26.99 -14.34 -14.58
N GLU A 25 27.71 -14.25 -15.69
CA GLU A 25 28.91 -13.42 -15.77
C GLU A 25 28.54 -11.93 -15.82
N ARG A 26 29.13 -11.12 -14.95
CA ARG A 26 29.08 -9.65 -14.97
C ARG A 26 30.48 -9.10 -15.11
N VAL A 27 30.57 -7.84 -15.54
CA VAL A 27 31.84 -7.15 -15.85
C VAL A 27 32.92 -7.32 -14.77
N ASN A 28 32.54 -7.27 -13.48
CA ASN A 28 33.47 -7.37 -12.35
C ASN A 28 33.10 -8.47 -11.32
N ARG A 29 32.14 -9.34 -11.62
CA ARG A 29 31.70 -10.39 -10.70
C ARG A 29 30.99 -11.53 -11.42
N THR A 30 31.04 -12.73 -10.85
CA THR A 30 30.22 -13.86 -11.31
C THR A 30 29.11 -14.10 -10.29
N ASP A 31 27.86 -14.00 -10.74
CA ASP A 31 26.70 -14.28 -9.91
C ASP A 31 26.21 -15.71 -10.18
N TYR A 32 25.56 -16.32 -9.20
CA TYR A 32 24.97 -17.65 -9.34
C TYR A 32 23.52 -17.64 -8.91
N HIS A 33 22.72 -18.47 -9.56
CA HIS A 33 21.33 -18.68 -9.23
C HIS A 33 21.08 -20.17 -9.07
N PHE A 34 20.66 -20.56 -7.86
CA PHE A 34 20.34 -21.94 -7.52
C PHE A 34 18.89 -22.05 -7.09
N LYS A 35 18.19 -23.06 -7.60
CA LYS A 35 16.79 -23.31 -7.25
C LYS A 35 16.58 -24.75 -6.83
N PHE A 36 16.13 -24.92 -5.60
CA PHE A 36 15.84 -26.21 -4.99
C PHE A 36 14.33 -26.41 -4.90
N LYS A 37 13.84 -27.60 -5.24
CA LYS A 37 12.44 -27.98 -5.18
C LYS A 37 12.26 -29.20 -4.28
N GLY A 38 11.33 -29.12 -3.33
CA GLY A 38 10.98 -30.23 -2.45
C GLY A 38 10.52 -31.45 -3.22
N ASN A 39 11.05 -32.63 -2.85
CA ASN A 39 10.54 -33.91 -3.31
C ASN A 39 9.27 -34.29 -2.50
N ASN A 40 8.70 -35.46 -2.76
CA ASN A 40 7.47 -35.91 -2.10
C ASN A 40 7.63 -36.29 -0.61
N LYS A 41 8.87 -36.35 -0.10
CA LYS A 41 9.21 -36.68 1.29
C LYS A 41 9.55 -35.45 2.13
N HIS A 42 9.80 -34.31 1.49
CA HIS A 42 10.09 -33.06 2.17
C HIS A 42 8.92 -32.62 3.06
N GLU A 43 9.19 -32.20 4.30
CA GLU A 43 8.17 -31.84 5.31
C GLU A 43 7.20 -30.73 4.82
N ASP A 44 7.73 -29.72 4.12
CA ASP A 44 6.93 -28.65 3.52
C ASP A 44 6.13 -29.03 2.25
N THR A 45 6.14 -30.30 1.82
CA THR A 45 5.36 -30.75 0.65
C THR A 45 3.94 -31.14 1.09
N VAL A 46 2.94 -30.43 0.57
CA VAL A 46 1.51 -30.70 0.88
C VAL A 46 0.79 -31.14 -0.39
N GLY A 47 0.54 -32.44 -0.53
CA GLY A 47 -0.05 -33.02 -1.73
C GLY A 47 0.83 -32.76 -2.96
N GLU A 48 0.27 -32.12 -3.99
CA GLU A 48 1.01 -31.70 -5.19
C GLU A 48 1.71 -30.34 -5.04
N ALA A 49 1.46 -29.60 -3.95
CA ALA A 49 2.11 -28.32 -3.69
C ALA A 49 3.53 -28.54 -3.15
N LYS A 50 4.53 -28.00 -3.86
CA LYS A 50 5.95 -28.24 -3.57
C LYS A 50 6.65 -26.96 -3.16
N ARG A 51 7.38 -26.99 -2.04
CA ARG A 51 8.22 -25.87 -1.62
C ARG A 51 9.39 -25.68 -2.59
N THR A 52 9.71 -24.44 -2.91
CA THR A 52 10.87 -24.06 -3.72
C THR A 52 11.68 -23.00 -2.99
N PHE A 53 12.99 -23.19 -2.91
CA PHE A 53 13.96 -22.21 -2.43
C PHE A 53 14.82 -21.71 -3.59
N GLU A 54 14.93 -20.40 -3.72
CA GLU A 54 15.71 -19.72 -4.75
C GLU A 54 16.81 -18.91 -4.07
N PHE A 55 18.06 -19.20 -4.40
CA PHE A 55 19.23 -18.50 -3.88
C PHE A 55 19.87 -17.70 -5.01
N LYS A 56 19.93 -16.38 -4.86
CA LYS A 56 20.73 -15.51 -5.71
C LYS A 56 22.02 -15.16 -4.98
N VAL A 57 23.14 -15.59 -5.54
CA VAL A 57 24.49 -15.37 -5.01
C VAL A 57 25.14 -14.28 -5.85
N HIS A 58 25.61 -13.21 -5.22
CA HIS A 58 26.36 -12.15 -5.88
C HIS A 58 27.84 -12.29 -5.57
N GLY A 59 28.64 -12.78 -6.52
CA GLY A 59 30.05 -13.09 -6.28
C GLY A 59 30.24 -14.10 -5.13
N ASN A 60 30.61 -13.57 -3.96
CA ASN A 60 30.97 -14.34 -2.77
C ASN A 60 29.98 -14.23 -1.60
N TYR A 61 28.82 -13.59 -1.77
CA TYR A 61 27.78 -13.49 -0.73
C TYR A 61 26.39 -13.84 -1.28
N ILE A 62 25.48 -14.28 -0.41
CA ILE A 62 24.08 -14.53 -0.78
C ILE A 62 23.36 -13.19 -0.76
N GLY A 63 22.88 -12.78 -1.93
CA GLY A 63 22.19 -11.50 -2.13
C GLY A 63 20.70 -11.59 -1.85
N ASN A 64 20.07 -12.71 -2.20
CA ASN A 64 18.64 -12.90 -1.99
C ASN A 64 18.31 -14.38 -1.75
N LEU A 65 17.40 -14.62 -0.81
CA LEU A 65 16.72 -15.89 -0.60
C LEU A 65 15.23 -15.67 -0.82
N SER A 66 14.70 -16.35 -1.83
CA SER A 66 13.26 -16.39 -2.12
C SER A 66 12.72 -17.76 -1.74
N THR A 67 11.56 -17.78 -1.08
CA THR A 67 10.85 -19.00 -0.72
C THR A 67 9.46 -18.95 -1.32
N ARG A 68 9.08 -19.97 -2.07
CA ARG A 68 7.78 -20.05 -2.72
C ARG A 68 7.17 -21.42 -2.49
N LEU A 69 5.87 -21.46 -2.20
CA LEU A 69 5.09 -22.68 -2.35
C LEU A 69 4.58 -22.74 -3.79
N GLN A 70 5.10 -23.65 -4.59
CA GLN A 70 4.62 -23.85 -5.96
C GLN A 70 3.32 -24.66 -5.89
N LEU A 71 2.19 -23.99 -6.13
CA LEU A 71 0.88 -24.62 -6.20
C LEU A 71 0.72 -25.36 -7.54
N PRO A 72 -0.09 -26.44 -7.58
CA PRO A 72 -0.39 -27.14 -8.82
C PRO A 72 -1.10 -26.21 -9.81
N GLU A 73 -0.69 -26.27 -11.08
CA GLU A 73 -1.27 -25.40 -12.12
C GLU A 73 -2.78 -25.64 -12.29
N SER A 74 -3.22 -26.88 -12.14
CA SER A 74 -4.64 -27.27 -12.15
C SER A 74 -5.44 -26.56 -11.05
N TRP A 75 -4.93 -26.58 -9.82
CA TRP A 75 -5.53 -25.89 -8.68
C TRP A 75 -5.54 -24.37 -8.89
N GLU A 76 -4.42 -23.80 -9.34
CA GLU A 76 -4.33 -22.35 -9.58
C GLU A 76 -5.31 -21.90 -10.67
N ARG A 77 -5.45 -22.69 -11.74
CA ARG A 77 -6.39 -22.42 -12.82
C ARG A 77 -7.84 -22.47 -12.35
N GLU A 78 -8.18 -23.42 -11.49
CA GLU A 78 -9.52 -23.53 -10.92
C GLU A 78 -9.79 -22.40 -9.93
N TYR A 79 -8.85 -22.09 -9.04
CA TYR A 79 -8.94 -20.99 -8.08
C TYR A 79 -9.07 -19.62 -8.76
N LYS A 80 -8.30 -19.37 -9.83
CA LYS A 80 -8.34 -18.12 -10.60
C LYS A 80 -9.54 -18.01 -11.54
N LYS A 81 -10.28 -19.10 -11.74
CA LYS A 81 -11.45 -19.10 -12.62
C LYS A 81 -12.49 -18.14 -12.05
N ARG A 82 -12.61 -16.97 -12.67
CA ARG A 82 -13.63 -15.98 -12.28
C ARG A 82 -15.01 -16.62 -12.34
N THR A 83 -15.69 -16.59 -11.22
CA THR A 83 -17.07 -17.04 -11.14
C THR A 83 -18.02 -15.89 -11.44
N LEU A 84 -19.28 -16.20 -11.74
CA LEU A 84 -20.34 -15.19 -11.81
C LEU A 84 -20.46 -14.43 -10.49
N TYR A 85 -20.25 -15.12 -9.36
CA TYR A 85 -20.24 -14.50 -8.04
C TYR A 85 -19.14 -13.44 -7.89
N ASP A 86 -17.92 -13.69 -8.38
CA ASP A 86 -16.84 -12.69 -8.32
C ASP A 86 -17.17 -11.44 -9.12
N ILE A 87 -17.76 -11.62 -10.31
CA ILE A 87 -18.19 -10.52 -11.17
C ILE A 87 -19.29 -9.71 -10.49
N ILE A 88 -20.31 -10.40 -9.95
CA ILE A 88 -21.43 -9.76 -9.24
C ILE A 88 -20.91 -9.04 -7.99
N ARG A 89 -20.04 -9.66 -7.18
CA ARG A 89 -19.46 -9.05 -5.98
C ARG A 89 -18.75 -7.74 -6.30
N VAL A 90 -17.87 -7.76 -7.30
CA VAL A 90 -17.13 -6.57 -7.74
C VAL A 90 -18.11 -5.51 -8.27
N PHE A 91 -19.06 -5.90 -9.11
CA PHE A 91 -20.03 -4.97 -9.67
C PHE A 91 -20.94 -4.35 -8.60
N SER A 92 -21.48 -5.16 -7.68
CA SER A 92 -22.31 -4.69 -6.57
C SER A 92 -21.56 -3.71 -5.67
N PHE A 93 -20.29 -3.99 -5.35
CA PHE A 93 -19.46 -3.07 -4.59
C PHE A 93 -19.33 -1.71 -5.31
N PHE A 94 -18.93 -1.70 -6.58
CA PHE A 94 -18.83 -0.45 -7.35
C PHE A 94 -20.17 0.24 -7.55
N PHE A 95 -21.25 -0.52 -7.73
CA PHE A 95 -22.59 0.02 -7.92
C PHE A 95 -23.06 0.82 -6.71
N VAL A 96 -22.75 0.37 -5.49
CA VAL A 96 -23.03 1.14 -4.26
C VAL A 96 -22.29 2.48 -4.27
N PHE A 97 -21.01 2.51 -4.63
CA PHE A 97 -20.26 3.78 -4.73
C PHE A 97 -20.78 4.70 -5.83
N ILE A 98 -21.22 4.15 -6.96
CA ILE A 98 -21.82 4.94 -8.04
C ILE A 98 -23.12 5.59 -7.55
N ILE A 99 -24.01 4.83 -6.89
CA ILE A 99 -25.25 5.37 -6.34
C ILE A 99 -24.95 6.45 -5.29
N LEU A 100 -24.04 6.18 -4.35
CA LEU A 100 -23.64 7.16 -3.33
C LEU A 100 -23.03 8.41 -3.97
N GLY A 101 -22.23 8.26 -5.02
CA GLY A 101 -21.67 9.37 -5.79
C GLY A 101 -22.74 10.22 -6.46
N ILE A 102 -23.72 9.59 -7.12
CA ILE A 102 -24.85 10.29 -7.75
C ILE A 102 -25.68 11.04 -6.71
N LEU A 103 -26.03 10.38 -5.59
CA LEU A 103 -26.77 11.01 -4.49
C LEU A 103 -25.99 12.15 -3.85
N GLY A 104 -24.69 11.96 -3.62
CA GLY A 104 -23.80 12.98 -3.05
C GLY A 104 -23.67 14.20 -3.96
N ILE A 105 -23.48 14.01 -5.26
CA ILE A 105 -23.42 15.11 -6.24
C ILE A 105 -24.77 15.83 -6.31
N ARG A 106 -25.88 15.10 -6.38
CA ARG A 106 -27.23 15.69 -6.38
C ARG A 106 -27.47 16.55 -5.13
N TYR A 107 -27.10 16.03 -3.96
CA TYR A 107 -27.22 16.75 -2.69
C TYR A 107 -26.33 17.99 -2.65
N LEU A 108 -25.08 17.88 -3.11
CA LEU A 108 -24.16 19.01 -3.20
C LEU A 108 -24.68 20.11 -4.14
N LEU A 109 -25.23 19.75 -5.30
CA LEU A 109 -25.83 20.71 -6.24
C LEU A 109 -27.03 21.43 -5.63
N GLN A 110 -27.85 20.71 -4.85
CA GLN A 110 -28.95 21.30 -4.10
C GLN A 110 -28.42 22.31 -3.06
N LEU A 111 -27.40 21.93 -2.28
CA LEU A 111 -26.78 22.82 -1.30
C LEU A 111 -26.17 24.08 -1.93
N ILE A 112 -25.53 23.97 -3.11
CA ILE A 112 -24.99 25.12 -3.85
C ILE A 112 -26.11 26.04 -4.36
N LYS A 113 -27.29 25.50 -4.67
CA LYS A 113 -28.45 26.30 -5.08
C LYS A 113 -29.08 27.04 -3.91
N GLU A 114 -29.15 26.41 -2.74
CA GLU A 114 -29.81 26.94 -1.54
C GLU A 114 -28.90 27.91 -0.74
N ASN A 115 -27.58 27.73 -0.82
CA ASN A 115 -26.60 28.50 -0.06
C ASN A 115 -25.61 29.22 -0.97
N LYS A 116 -24.89 30.21 -0.42
CA LYS A 116 -23.82 30.90 -1.16
C LYS A 116 -22.46 30.24 -0.85
N PRO A 117 -21.87 29.47 -1.80
CA PRO A 117 -20.58 28.85 -1.58
C PRO A 117 -19.46 29.88 -1.43
N ASN A 118 -18.59 29.67 -0.44
CA ASN A 118 -17.38 30.46 -0.27
C ASN A 118 -16.24 29.84 -1.09
N TRP A 119 -16.20 30.16 -2.38
CA TRP A 119 -15.18 29.63 -3.30
C TRP A 119 -13.74 30.00 -2.91
N LYS A 120 -13.53 31.18 -2.30
CA LYS A 120 -12.20 31.58 -1.81
C LYS A 120 -11.73 30.64 -0.70
N PHE A 121 -12.60 30.31 0.24
CA PHE A 121 -12.30 29.37 1.33
C PHE A 121 -11.89 28.00 0.79
N VAL A 122 -12.69 27.43 -0.13
CA VAL A 122 -12.39 26.13 -0.77
C VAL A 122 -11.06 26.17 -1.52
N PHE A 123 -10.79 27.26 -2.24
CA PHE A 123 -9.55 27.43 -2.99
C PHE A 123 -8.31 27.47 -2.08
N TYR A 124 -8.38 28.10 -0.91
CA TYR A 124 -7.28 28.07 0.07
C TYR A 124 -7.00 26.64 0.55
N PHE A 125 -8.04 25.85 0.85
CA PHE A 125 -7.84 24.44 1.22
C PHE A 125 -7.24 23.63 0.07
N ALA A 126 -7.69 23.84 -1.17
CA ALA A 126 -7.12 23.18 -2.34
C ALA A 126 -5.61 23.45 -2.46
N ILE A 127 -5.19 24.71 -2.30
CA ILE A 127 -3.77 25.09 -2.35
C ILE A 127 -2.99 24.44 -1.20
N VAL A 128 -3.52 24.48 0.03
CA VAL A 128 -2.84 23.89 1.19
C VAL A 128 -2.65 22.38 0.98
N LEU A 129 -3.69 21.66 0.54
CA LEU A 129 -3.61 20.22 0.26
C LEU A 129 -2.63 19.93 -0.88
N PHE A 130 -2.63 20.74 -1.92
CA PHE A 130 -1.68 20.63 -3.03
C PHE A 130 -0.24 20.82 -2.53
N ILE A 131 0.05 21.88 -1.76
CA ILE A 131 1.40 22.12 -1.22
C ILE A 131 1.85 20.97 -0.30
N LEU A 132 0.97 20.48 0.58
CA LEU A 132 1.29 19.35 1.45
C LEU A 132 1.60 18.09 0.66
N GLY A 133 0.82 17.79 -0.38
CA GLY A 133 1.10 16.63 -1.22
C GLY A 133 2.33 16.81 -2.12
N LEU A 134 2.70 18.04 -2.52
CA LEU A 134 4.00 18.31 -3.16
C LEU A 134 5.16 18.02 -2.21
N ILE A 135 5.09 18.50 -0.97
CA ILE A 135 6.11 18.23 0.05
C ILE A 135 6.27 16.72 0.23
N ASN A 136 5.14 15.98 0.30
CA ASN A 136 5.17 14.54 0.43
C ASN A 136 5.81 13.85 -0.79
N ASN A 137 5.46 14.25 -2.03
CA ASN A 137 6.03 13.69 -3.25
C ASN A 137 7.54 13.93 -3.34
N ILE A 138 8.01 15.12 -2.98
CA ILE A 138 9.46 15.44 -2.94
C ILE A 138 10.16 14.62 -1.86
N ASN A 139 9.45 14.29 -0.77
CA ASN A 139 10.04 13.55 0.34
C ASN A 139 10.33 12.09 0.00
N TYR A 140 9.75 11.50 -1.04
CA TYR A 140 10.00 10.10 -1.44
C TYR A 140 11.33 9.91 -2.18
N THR A 141 12.13 8.91 -1.80
CA THR A 141 13.45 8.62 -2.40
C THR A 141 13.41 7.56 -3.51
N ASN A 142 12.24 7.03 -3.83
CA ASN A 142 12.04 5.87 -4.70
C ASN A 142 11.72 6.20 -6.16
N LEU A 143 11.95 7.45 -6.60
CA LEU A 143 11.58 7.92 -7.93
C LEU A 143 12.01 7.00 -9.08
N LEU A 144 13.18 6.34 -8.94
CA LEU A 144 13.78 5.50 -9.98
C LEU A 144 13.58 3.98 -9.76
N TRP A 145 12.82 3.56 -8.74
CA TRP A 145 12.64 2.12 -8.45
C TRP A 145 12.02 1.36 -9.62
N ASP A 146 11.02 1.95 -10.28
CA ASP A 146 10.33 1.36 -11.43
C ASP A 146 10.94 1.79 -12.79
N TYR A 147 12.17 2.32 -12.78
CA TYR A 147 12.83 2.73 -14.02
C TYR A 147 13.32 1.51 -14.80
N GLY A 148 12.61 1.19 -15.88
CA GLY A 148 13.06 0.25 -16.89
C GLY A 148 14.01 0.89 -17.90
N THR A 149 15.17 0.27 -18.14
CA THR A 149 16.21 0.77 -19.06
C THR A 149 15.78 0.80 -20.53
N GLU A 150 14.62 0.21 -20.85
CA GLU A 150 14.00 0.26 -22.18
C GLU A 150 13.44 1.64 -22.55
N LYS A 151 13.22 2.53 -21.58
CA LYS A 151 12.76 3.91 -21.82
C LYS A 151 13.88 4.92 -21.56
N PRO A 152 14.02 5.97 -22.39
CA PRO A 152 14.88 7.10 -22.08
C PRO A 152 14.54 7.73 -20.72
N LEU A 153 15.57 8.01 -19.91
CA LEU A 153 15.43 8.55 -18.55
C LEU A 153 14.59 9.83 -18.48
N ASN A 154 14.75 10.74 -19.45
CA ASN A 154 13.98 11.98 -19.53
C ASN A 154 12.48 11.74 -19.73
N ILE A 155 12.11 10.73 -20.53
CA ILE A 155 10.70 10.36 -20.76
C ILE A 155 10.11 9.77 -19.48
N PHE A 156 10.84 8.89 -18.80
CA PHE A 156 10.40 8.30 -17.54
C PHE A 156 10.19 9.38 -16.46
N ILE A 157 11.18 10.26 -16.24
CA ILE A 157 11.08 11.35 -15.27
C ILE A 157 9.90 12.27 -15.59
N PHE A 158 9.69 12.62 -16.87
CA PHE A 158 8.53 13.42 -17.27
C PHE A 158 7.21 12.71 -16.94
N GLN A 159 7.08 11.42 -17.24
CA GLN A 159 5.88 10.64 -16.94
C GLN A 159 5.58 10.60 -15.44
N VAL A 160 6.60 10.36 -14.62
CA VAL A 160 6.44 10.31 -13.16
C VAL A 160 6.03 11.66 -12.61
N ILE A 161 6.78 12.73 -12.94
CA ILE A 161 6.47 14.09 -12.45
C ILE A 161 5.08 14.54 -12.92
N PHE A 162 4.77 14.33 -14.19
CA PHE A 162 3.47 14.70 -14.75
C PHE A 162 2.33 13.92 -14.09
N GLY A 163 2.49 12.60 -13.92
CA GLY A 163 1.54 11.74 -13.22
C GLY A 163 1.30 12.19 -11.78
N SER A 164 2.38 12.47 -11.03
CA SER A 164 2.30 12.98 -9.66
C SER A 164 1.56 14.32 -9.58
N ILE A 165 1.84 15.27 -10.47
CA ILE A 165 1.16 16.57 -10.49
C ILE A 165 -0.33 16.41 -10.81
N VAL A 166 -0.68 15.61 -11.83
CA VAL A 166 -2.08 15.37 -12.20
C VAL A 166 -2.84 14.67 -11.07
N GLY A 167 -2.24 13.64 -10.46
CA GLY A 167 -2.81 12.94 -9.31
C GLY A 167 -3.03 13.85 -8.11
N LEU A 168 -2.08 14.75 -7.85
CA LEU A 168 -2.16 15.73 -6.78
C LEU A 168 -3.24 16.79 -7.02
N ILE A 169 -3.40 17.27 -8.25
CA ILE A 169 -4.51 18.16 -8.63
C ILE A 169 -5.85 17.43 -8.41
N GLY A 170 -5.97 16.19 -8.91
CA GLY A 170 -7.19 15.40 -8.77
C GLY A 170 -7.60 15.17 -7.31
N THR A 171 -6.65 14.76 -6.47
CA THR A 171 -6.87 14.57 -5.03
C THR A 171 -7.21 15.88 -4.32
N SER A 172 -6.51 16.98 -4.64
CA SER A 172 -6.79 18.30 -4.07
C SER A 172 -8.21 18.78 -4.41
N ILE A 173 -8.65 18.59 -5.66
CA ILE A 173 -10.02 18.90 -6.08
C ILE A 173 -11.03 18.03 -5.33
N PHE A 174 -10.79 16.72 -5.26
CA PHE A 174 -11.68 15.79 -4.59
C PHE A 174 -11.92 16.17 -3.12
N PHE A 175 -10.86 16.41 -2.35
CA PHE A 175 -10.99 16.83 -0.95
C PHE A 175 -11.61 18.24 -0.81
N SER A 176 -11.33 19.14 -1.74
CA SER A 176 -11.95 20.47 -1.75
C SER A 176 -13.46 20.41 -1.96
N VAL A 177 -13.94 19.48 -2.80
CA VAL A 177 -15.38 19.22 -2.98
C VAL A 177 -16.01 18.68 -1.69
N LEU A 178 -15.33 17.79 -0.98
CA LEU A 178 -15.80 17.29 0.33
C LEU A 178 -15.87 18.41 1.37
N ILE A 179 -14.85 19.26 1.45
CA ILE A 179 -14.81 20.42 2.35
C ILE A 179 -15.94 21.39 2.03
N LEU A 180 -16.19 21.66 0.74
CA LEU A 180 -17.31 22.49 0.29
C LEU A 180 -18.65 21.88 0.74
N ALA A 181 -18.83 20.57 0.56
CA ALA A 181 -20.05 19.88 0.98
C ALA A 181 -20.31 20.04 2.49
N ILE A 182 -19.27 19.86 3.31
CA ILE A 182 -19.35 20.04 4.77
C ILE A 182 -19.67 21.50 5.12
N HIS A 183 -18.97 22.46 4.50
CA HIS A 183 -19.20 23.89 4.75
C HIS A 183 -20.63 24.32 4.40
N LEU A 184 -21.21 23.76 3.34
CA LEU A 184 -22.59 24.08 2.94
C LEU A 184 -23.63 23.36 3.79
N ALA A 185 -23.41 22.08 4.12
CA ALA A 185 -24.33 21.30 4.95
C ALA A 185 -24.37 21.82 6.40
N TRP A 186 -23.21 22.25 6.93
CA TRP A 186 -23.07 22.78 8.28
C TRP A 186 -22.22 24.06 8.27
N PRO A 187 -22.81 25.24 8.00
CA PRO A 187 -22.09 26.51 7.89
C PRO A 187 -21.28 26.87 9.14
N ASN A 188 -21.76 26.48 10.32
CA ASN A 188 -21.09 26.75 11.59
C ASN A 188 -20.03 25.70 11.96
N PHE A 189 -19.80 24.67 11.13
CA PHE A 189 -18.85 23.59 11.44
C PHE A 189 -17.46 24.12 11.76
N PHE A 190 -16.91 24.99 10.90
CA PHE A 190 -15.57 25.55 11.10
C PHE A 190 -15.49 26.57 12.24
N SER A 191 -16.63 27.06 12.74
CA SER A 191 -16.65 27.91 13.93
C SER A 191 -16.27 27.15 15.21
N ALA A 192 -16.29 25.80 15.18
CA ALA A 192 -15.80 24.97 16.27
C ALA A 192 -14.32 25.20 16.58
N PHE A 193 -13.53 25.66 15.60
CA PHE A 193 -12.10 25.95 15.78
C PHE A 193 -11.83 27.33 16.42
N ASN A 194 -12.84 28.20 16.49
CA ASN A 194 -12.73 29.52 17.11
C ASN A 194 -12.45 29.38 18.60
N ARG A 195 -11.58 30.26 19.14
CA ARG A 195 -11.12 30.20 20.54
C ARG A 195 -12.27 30.14 21.55
N GLU A 196 -13.35 30.86 21.30
CA GLU A 196 -14.53 30.95 22.15
C GLU A 196 -15.29 29.62 22.26
N ASN A 197 -15.29 28.81 21.20
CA ASN A 197 -16.06 27.57 21.11
C ASN A 197 -15.24 26.32 21.46
N ARG A 198 -13.92 26.44 21.66
CA ARG A 198 -13.03 25.29 21.89
C ARG A 198 -13.45 24.45 23.08
N MET A 199 -13.82 25.09 24.19
CA MET A 199 -14.22 24.37 25.41
C MET A 199 -15.55 23.63 25.26
N ILE A 200 -16.43 24.12 24.39
CA ILE A 200 -17.74 23.51 24.11
C ILE A 200 -17.52 22.19 23.37
N TYR A 201 -16.70 22.20 22.31
CA TYR A 201 -16.46 21.04 21.45
C TYR A 201 -15.30 20.13 21.91
N LEU A 202 -14.56 20.51 22.96
CA LEU A 202 -13.40 19.75 23.44
C LEU A 202 -13.77 18.33 23.86
N LYS A 203 -14.94 18.15 24.49
CA LYS A 203 -15.42 16.84 24.95
C LYS A 203 -15.67 15.92 23.77
N ASP A 204 -16.36 16.42 22.75
CA ASP A 204 -16.68 15.64 21.55
C ASP A 204 -15.39 15.30 20.77
N ALA A 205 -14.46 16.25 20.68
CA ALA A 205 -13.15 16.03 20.07
C ALA A 205 -12.35 14.96 20.84
N PHE A 206 -12.40 14.96 22.17
CA PHE A 206 -11.73 13.95 23.00
C PHE A 206 -12.36 12.56 22.83
N VAL A 207 -13.68 12.47 22.75
CA VAL A 207 -14.39 11.21 22.47
C VAL A 207 -14.02 10.68 21.08
N ALA A 208 -14.02 11.54 20.06
CA ALA A 208 -13.62 11.16 18.69
C ALA A 208 -12.15 10.69 18.63
N PHE A 209 -11.27 11.36 19.38
CA PHE A 209 -9.87 10.97 19.52
C PHE A 209 -9.71 9.59 20.16
N LEU A 210 -10.37 9.33 21.29
CA LEU A 210 -10.35 8.02 21.95
C LEU A 210 -10.93 6.92 21.05
N PHE A 211 -12.00 7.22 20.31
CA PHE A 211 -12.59 6.29 19.37
C PHE A 211 -11.62 5.94 18.23
N THR A 212 -10.94 6.93 17.68
CA THR A 212 -9.93 6.74 16.62
C THR A 212 -8.76 5.90 17.12
N ILE A 213 -8.25 6.18 18.32
CA ILE A 213 -7.22 5.36 18.97
C ILE A 213 -7.73 3.93 19.21
N GLY A 214 -8.98 3.78 19.65
CA GLY A 214 -9.58 2.47 19.86
C GLY A 214 -9.61 1.63 18.59
N ILE A 215 -10.08 2.22 17.48
CA ILE A 215 -10.08 1.56 16.17
C ILE A 215 -8.66 1.18 15.75
N TRP A 216 -7.69 2.10 15.90
CA TRP A 216 -6.29 1.83 15.57
C TRP A 216 -5.74 0.62 16.34
N ASN A 217 -6.00 0.55 17.65
CA ASN A 217 -5.56 -0.57 18.48
C ASN A 217 -6.25 -1.88 18.12
N ILE A 218 -7.54 -1.85 17.76
CA ILE A 218 -8.26 -3.04 17.29
C ILE A 218 -7.61 -3.58 16.00
N PHE A 219 -7.29 -2.71 15.05
CA PHE A 219 -6.56 -3.11 13.84
C PHE A 219 -5.20 -3.74 14.16
N GLY A 220 -4.41 -3.10 15.03
CA GLY A 220 -3.11 -3.65 15.47
C GLY A 220 -3.24 -4.99 16.20
N PHE A 221 -4.28 -5.15 17.02
CA PHE A 221 -4.58 -6.40 17.72
C PHE A 221 -4.97 -7.53 16.74
N ILE A 222 -5.85 -7.25 15.78
CA ILE A 222 -6.22 -8.21 14.72
C ILE A 222 -4.97 -8.63 13.95
N ASN A 223 -4.11 -7.68 13.58
CA ASN A 223 -2.85 -7.97 12.88
C ASN A 223 -1.94 -8.89 13.69
N THR A 224 -1.81 -8.62 15.00
CA THR A 224 -1.01 -9.45 15.92
C THR A 224 -1.59 -10.86 16.04
N LEU A 225 -2.91 -11.00 16.21
CA LEU A 225 -3.57 -12.30 16.25
C LEU A 225 -3.34 -13.10 14.97
N ILE A 226 -3.52 -12.48 13.81
CA ILE A 226 -3.30 -13.13 12.51
C ILE A 226 -1.85 -13.61 12.39
N THR A 227 -0.88 -12.80 12.84
CA THR A 227 0.54 -13.15 12.80
C THR A 227 0.88 -14.31 13.74
N VAL A 228 0.29 -14.34 14.95
CA VAL A 228 0.54 -15.41 15.94
C VAL A 228 -0.09 -16.74 15.53
N TYR A 229 -1.32 -16.72 15.00
CA TYR A 229 -2.07 -17.95 14.68
C TYR A 229 -1.84 -18.45 13.24
N HIS A 230 -1.43 -17.58 12.31
CA HIS A 230 -1.14 -17.94 10.91
C HIS A 230 0.25 -17.47 10.44
N PRO A 231 1.35 -17.75 11.19
CA PRO A 231 2.70 -17.25 10.89
C PRO A 231 3.27 -17.83 9.58
N THR A 232 2.74 -18.95 9.10
CA THR A 232 3.14 -19.60 7.85
C THR A 232 2.59 -18.94 6.60
N TYR A 233 1.52 -18.15 6.71
CA TYR A 233 0.86 -17.48 5.58
C TYR A 233 1.18 -15.99 5.50
N ILE A 234 1.47 -15.34 6.63
CA ILE A 234 1.65 -13.89 6.75
C ILE A 234 2.93 -13.66 7.57
N ARG A 235 3.98 -13.11 6.92
CA ARG A 235 5.19 -12.67 7.63
C ARG A 235 4.83 -11.68 8.74
N PRO A 236 5.50 -11.74 9.90
CA PRO A 236 5.46 -10.65 10.87
C PRO A 236 5.79 -9.33 10.19
N GLN A 237 5.06 -8.27 10.51
CA GLN A 237 5.30 -6.90 10.02
C GLN A 237 4.97 -6.64 8.53
N ILE A 238 4.16 -7.47 7.85
CA ILE A 238 3.72 -7.17 6.46
C ILE A 238 3.07 -5.79 6.32
N PHE A 239 2.43 -5.29 7.38
CA PHE A 239 1.79 -3.97 7.42
C PHE A 239 2.58 -2.92 8.20
N ASP A 240 3.70 -3.29 8.83
CA ASP A 240 4.58 -2.42 9.58
C ASP A 240 5.95 -2.38 8.90
N VAL A 241 5.98 -1.84 7.69
CA VAL A 241 7.24 -1.35 7.12
C VAL A 241 7.17 0.16 7.22
N PRO A 242 7.79 0.81 8.23
CA PRO A 242 8.06 2.22 8.11
C PRO A 242 8.98 2.35 6.90
N TRP A 243 8.46 2.89 5.80
CA TRP A 243 9.28 3.13 4.62
C TRP A 243 10.29 4.20 5.00
N ILE A 244 11.53 3.80 5.27
CA ILE A 244 12.66 4.73 5.50
C ILE A 244 13.14 5.30 4.16
N ASP A 245 12.31 5.25 3.13
CA ASP A 245 12.56 5.76 1.79
C ASP A 245 12.11 7.21 1.68
N SER A 246 12.52 8.02 2.67
CA SER A 246 12.25 9.45 2.68
C SER A 246 13.49 10.28 2.97
N TYR A 247 13.62 11.40 2.25
CA TYR A 247 14.73 12.35 2.45
C TYR A 247 14.69 12.99 3.85
N PHE A 248 13.49 13.18 4.40
CA PHE A 248 13.24 13.70 5.74
C PHE A 248 12.28 12.78 6.52
N PRO A 249 12.82 11.82 7.31
CA PRO A 249 12.02 10.84 8.06
C PRO A 249 11.01 11.46 9.03
N LEU A 250 11.32 12.63 9.62
CA LEU A 250 10.40 13.33 10.51
C LEU A 250 9.16 13.90 9.77
N LEU A 251 9.31 14.31 8.51
CA LEU A 251 8.18 14.75 7.69
C LEU A 251 7.34 13.56 7.23
N TYR A 252 7.98 12.42 6.99
CA TYR A 252 7.30 11.19 6.59
C TYR A 252 6.33 10.69 7.67
N ILE A 253 6.71 10.74 8.95
CA ILE A 253 5.82 10.37 10.08
C ILE A 253 4.53 11.23 10.11
N LEU A 254 4.61 12.49 9.67
CA LEU A 254 3.46 13.40 9.63
C LEU A 254 2.54 13.14 8.43
N THR A 255 3.06 12.58 7.33
CA THR A 255 2.32 12.38 6.08
C THR A 255 1.83 10.94 5.90
N GLU A 256 2.58 9.93 6.35
CA GLU A 256 2.24 8.49 6.33
C GLU A 256 0.92 8.21 7.06
N LYS A 257 0.62 9.00 8.09
CA LYS A 257 -0.61 8.86 8.91
C LYS A 257 -1.78 9.71 8.44
N THR A 258 -1.65 10.38 7.30
CA THR A 258 -2.74 11.11 6.64
C THR A 258 -3.17 10.35 5.39
N VAL A 259 -4.43 10.52 4.98
CA VAL A 259 -5.21 9.75 3.97
C VAL A 259 -4.56 9.62 2.57
N PHE A 260 -3.34 10.09 2.36
CA PHE A 260 -2.66 10.20 1.06
C PHE A 260 -1.68 9.05 0.73
N SER A 261 -1.63 7.97 1.50
CA SER A 261 -0.86 6.76 1.13
C SER A 261 -1.74 5.77 0.36
N THR A 262 -1.75 5.85 -0.96
CA THR A 262 -2.10 4.74 -1.85
C THR A 262 -0.84 4.19 -2.47
#